data_AF-A0A928GJ69-F1
#
_entry.id   AF-A0A928GJ69-F1
#
_cell.length_a   1.000
_cell.length_b   1.000
_cell.length_c   1.000
_cell.angle_alpha   90.00
_cell.angle_beta   90.00
_cell.angle_gamma   90.00
#
_symmetry.space_group_name_H-M   'P 1'
#
loop_
_entity.id
_entity.type
_entity.pdbx_description
1 polymer ?
#
loop_
_entity_poly.entity_id
_entity_poly.type
_entity_poly.pdbx_seq_one_letter_code
_entity_poly.pdbx_strand_id
1 'polypeptide(L)' 'MKEAGIGRECFINLFINPITGKVDDVRFSFYRLSYYMYIPVSKFREIELKIKERLQFEVTDYGKQFNYIYYWNDYKFK' A
#
# COMPACT_ATOMS: atom_id res chain seq x y z
N MET A 1 -7.38 30.42 -9.24
CA MET A 1 -6.47 29.26 -9.18
C MET A 1 -7.23 28.12 -8.52
N LYS A 2 -7.37 26.97 -9.18
CA LYS A 2 -8.02 25.78 -8.59
C LYS A 2 -7.31 25.48 -7.26
N GLU A 3 -8.08 25.35 -6.17
CA GLU A 3 -7.56 24.82 -4.91
C GLU A 3 -6.93 23.46 -5.22
N ALA A 4 -5.60 23.44 -5.30
CA ALA A 4 -4.84 22.20 -5.41
C ALA A 4 -5.21 21.35 -4.18
N GLY A 5 -5.60 20.10 -4.40
CA GLY A 5 -6.08 19.17 -3.38
C GLY A 5 -5.03 18.85 -2.31
N ILE A 6 -4.80 19.77 -1.39
CA ILE A 6 -3.92 19.59 -0.24
C ILE A 6 -4.54 18.50 0.65
N GLY A 7 -3.92 17.32 0.70
CA GLY A 7 -4.02 16.42 1.85
C GLY A 7 -5.12 15.35 1.87
N ARG A 8 -5.69 14.93 0.73
CA ARG A 8 -6.72 13.84 0.70
C ARG A 8 -6.23 12.48 0.21
N GLU A 9 -5.02 12.37 -0.32
CA GLU A 9 -4.51 11.13 -0.92
C GLU A 9 -3.65 10.35 0.07
N CYS A 10 -3.93 9.05 0.19
CA CYS A 10 -3.11 8.08 0.92
C CYS A 10 -2.68 6.98 -0.07
N PHE A 11 -1.39 6.80 -0.23
CA PHE A 11 -0.81 5.77 -1.07
C PHE A 11 -0.62 4.49 -0.25
N ILE A 12 -1.03 3.36 -0.82
CA ILE A 12 -0.80 2.04 -0.23
C ILE A 12 0.14 1.30 -1.17
N ASN A 13 1.32 0.98 -0.67
CA ASN A 13 2.38 0.32 -1.42
C ASN A 13 2.57 -1.10 -0.89
N LEU A 14 2.51 -2.09 -1.76
CA LEU A 14 2.69 -3.50 -1.40
C LEU A 14 4.07 -3.97 -1.83
N PHE A 15 4.73 -4.72 -0.95
CA PHE A 15 5.95 -5.45 -1.25
C PHE A 15 5.60 -6.93 -1.28
N ILE A 16 5.62 -7.49 -2.48
CA ILE A 16 5.12 -8.83 -2.75
C ILE A 16 6.32 -9.76 -2.91
N ASN A 17 6.23 -10.91 -2.24
CA ASN A 17 7.20 -11.98 -2.35
C ASN A 17 7.20 -12.53 -3.79
N PRO A 18 8.34 -12.52 -4.49
CA PRO A 18 8.40 -12.91 -5.90
C PRO A 18 8.26 -14.42 -6.10
N ILE A 19 8.39 -15.23 -5.03
CA ILE A 19 8.26 -16.70 -5.10
C ILE A 19 6.85 -17.14 -4.74
N THR A 20 6.30 -16.62 -3.64
CA THR A 20 5.00 -17.06 -3.12
C THR A 20 3.84 -16.19 -3.60
N GLY A 21 4.12 -14.98 -4.07
CA GLY A 21 3.12 -13.97 -4.41
C GLY A 21 2.39 -13.38 -3.20
N LYS A 22 2.78 -13.72 -1.97
CA LYS A 22 2.21 -13.15 -0.74
C LYS A 22 2.73 -11.74 -0.51
N VAL A 23 1.94 -10.91 0.17
CA VAL A 23 2.35 -9.57 0.57
C VAL A 23 3.21 -9.65 1.84
N ASP A 24 4.51 -9.37 1.73
CA ASP A 24 5.46 -9.40 2.85
C ASP A 24 5.42 -8.08 3.66
N ASP A 25 5.21 -6.93 2.99
CA ASP A 25 5.11 -5.61 3.63
C ASP A 25 4.05 -4.71 2.98
N VAL A 26 3.46 -3.82 3.78
CA VAL A 26 2.49 -2.80 3.36
C VAL A 26 2.91 -1.46 3.92
N ARG A 27 3.08 -0.46 3.05
CA ARG A 27 3.42 0.91 3.46
C ARG A 27 2.33 1.89 3.10
N PHE A 28 1.97 2.71 4.09
CA PHE A 28 1.07 3.84 3.93
C PHE A 28 1.88 5.13 3.84
N SER A 29 1.70 5.88 2.75
CA SER A 29 2.36 7.17 2.54
C SER A 29 1.31 8.25 2.35
N PHE A 30 1.45 9.35 3.07
CA PHE A 30 0.53 10.49 3.00
C PHE A 30 1.23 11.77 3.43
N TYR A 31 0.68 12.92 3.03
CA TYR A 31 1.24 14.21 3.41
C TYR A 31 1.08 14.48 4.91
N ARG A 32 2.05 15.15 5.52
CA ARG A 32 2.03 15.51 6.95
C ARG A 32 0.79 16.30 7.36
N LEU A 33 0.28 17.14 6.46
CA LEU A 33 -0.91 17.98 6.68
C LEU A 33 -2.23 17.29 6.27
N SER A 34 -2.19 15.99 5.97
CA SER A 34 -3.40 15.22 5.63
C SER A 34 -4.16 14.76 6.87
N TYR A 35 -5.45 14.44 6.68
CA TYR A 35 -6.28 13.80 7.70
C TYR A 35 -5.68 12.49 8.24
N TYR A 36 -4.95 11.75 7.39
CA TYR A 36 -4.34 10.46 7.75
C TYR A 36 -3.31 10.56 8.87
N MET A 37 -2.71 11.74 9.10
CA MET A 37 -1.78 11.97 10.21
C MET A 37 -2.43 11.84 11.59
N TYR A 38 -3.75 12.04 11.68
CA TYR A 38 -4.51 11.94 12.93
C TYR A 38 -5.14 10.57 13.14
N ILE A 39 -5.05 9.67 12.16
CA ILE A 39 -5.55 8.29 12.30
C ILE A 39 -4.58 7.51 13.20
N PRO A 40 -5.08 6.78 14.21
CA PRO A 40 -4.23 5.93 15.04
C PRO A 40 -3.48 4.87 14.23
N VAL A 41 -2.21 4.64 14.58
CA VAL A 41 -1.34 3.62 13.93
C VAL A 41 -1.99 2.23 13.93
N SER A 42 -2.77 1.90 14.97
CA SER A 42 -3.50 0.64 15.07
C SER A 42 -4.48 0.40 13.92
N LYS A 43 -5.06 1.45 13.33
CA LYS A 43 -5.95 1.33 12.17
C LYS A 43 -5.19 0.97 10.90
N PHE A 44 -4.01 1.53 10.70
CA PHE A 44 -3.13 1.11 9.60
C PHE A 44 -2.67 -0.34 9.78
N ARG A 45 -2.36 -0.75 11.01
CA ARG A 45 -2.01 -2.14 11.32
C ARG A 45 -3.16 -3.10 11.04
N GLU A 46 -4.39 -2.73 11.39
CA GLU A 46 -5.59 -3.52 11.09
C GLU A 46 -5.76 -3.73 9.57
N ILE A 47 -5.54 -2.68 8.79
CA ILE A 47 -5.61 -2.74 7.32
C ILE A 47 -4.47 -3.59 6.74
N GLU A 48 -3.23 -3.40 7.20
CA GLU A 48 -2.07 -4.20 6.80
C GLU A 48 -2.36 -5.70 6.98
N LEU A 49 -2.83 -6.11 8.16
CA LEU A 49 -3.12 -7.51 8.45
C LEU A 49 -4.19 -8.07 7.52
N LYS A 50 -5.27 -7.32 7.26
CA LYS A 50 -6.33 -7.71 6.32
C LYS A 50 -5.81 -7.84 4.89
N ILE A 51 -4.91 -6.97 4.45
CA ILE A 51 -4.29 -7.04 3.13
C ILE A 51 -3.44 -8.31 3.02
N LYS A 52 -2.56 -8.55 4.00
CA LYS A 52 -1.66 -9.71 4.02
C LYS A 52 -2.41 -11.05 4.11
N GLU A 53 -3.53 -11.08 4.81
CA GLU A 53 -4.37 -12.27 4.93
C GLU A 53 -5.13 -12.59 3.63
N ARG A 54 -5.60 -11.55 2.92
CA ARG A 54 -6.55 -11.71 1.79
C ARG A 54 -5.90 -11.68 0.42
N LEU A 55 -4.74 -11.03 0.29
CA LEU A 55 -4.09 -10.85 -1.00
C LEU A 55 -2.91 -11.81 -1.17
N GLN A 56 -2.97 -12.56 -2.26
CA GLN A 56 -1.87 -13.30 -2.82
C GLN A 56 -1.97 -13.21 -4.35
N PHE A 57 -0.85 -12.97 -4.99
CA PHE A 57 -0.76 -12.78 -6.43
C PHE A 57 -0.17 -14.02 -7.09
N GLU A 58 -0.58 -14.29 -8.33
CA GLU A 58 0.15 -15.23 -9.17
C GLU A 58 1.36 -14.50 -9.77
N VAL A 59 2.56 -15.01 -9.49
CA VAL A 59 3.80 -14.38 -9.98
C VAL A 59 4.28 -15.09 -11.24
N THR A 60 4.51 -14.29 -12.29
CA THR A 60 5.05 -14.78 -13.57
C THR A 60 6.51 -15.24 -13.40
N ASP A 61 7.01 -16.03 -14.36
CA ASP A 61 8.40 -16.49 -14.33
C ASP A 61 9.42 -15.34 -14.40
N TYR A 62 9.05 -14.23 -15.06
CA TYR A 62 9.85 -13.00 -15.02
C TYR A 62 9.83 -12.35 -13.63
N GLY A 63 8.65 -12.31 -12.99
CA GLY A 63 8.50 -11.77 -11.64
C GLY A 63 9.32 -12.51 -10.58
N LYS A 64 9.51 -13.82 -10.73
CA LYS A 64 10.32 -14.66 -9.83
C LYS A 64 11.81 -14.32 -9.83
N GLN A 65 12.30 -13.55 -10.81
CA GLN A 65 13.71 -13.18 -10.93
C GLN A 65 14.09 -11.97 -10.07
N PHE A 66 13.11 -11.25 -9.52
CA PHE A 66 13.33 -10.08 -8.67
C PHE A 66 13.52 -10.46 -7.20
N ASN A 67 14.07 -9.54 -6.41
CA ASN A 67 14.16 -9.70 -4.95
C ASN A 67 12.80 -9.47 -4.26
N TYR A 68 11.97 -8.59 -4.83
CA TYR A 68 10.60 -8.32 -4.44
C TYR A 68 9.86 -7.68 -5.61
N ILE A 69 8.54 -7.77 -5.60
CA ILE A 69 7.68 -7.06 -6.54
C ILE A 69 7.07 -5.87 -5.81
N TYR A 70 7.28 -4.67 -6.34
CA TYR A 70 6.72 -3.44 -5.80
C TYR A 70 5.44 -3.06 -6.53
N TYR A 71 4.35 -2.91 -5.79
CA TYR A 71 3.07 -2.50 -6.34
C TYR A 71 2.62 -1.19 -5.71
N TRP A 72 2.70 -0.12 -6.49
CA TRP A 72 2.29 1.24 -6.13
C TRP A 72 0.83 1.45 -6.54
N ASN A 73 -0.05 1.74 -5.56
CA ASN A 73 -1.42 2.14 -5.84
C ASN A 73 -1.82 3.48 -5.22
N ASP A 74 -2.42 4.32 -6.07
CA ASP A 74 -3.03 5.59 -5.69
C ASP A 74 -4.49 5.36 -5.26
N TYR A 75 -4.71 5.09 -3.97
CA TYR A 75 -6.08 4.97 -3.45
C TYR A 75 -6.63 6.35 -3.09
N LYS A 76 -7.62 6.80 -3.86
CA LYS A 76 -8.45 7.95 -3.51
C LYS A 76 -9.69 7.43 -2.79
N PHE A 77 -9.71 7.53 -1.47
CA PHE A 77 -10.93 7.31 -0.70
C PHE A 77 -11.92 8.44 -1.08
N LYS A 78 -12.99 8.07 -1.80
CA LYS A 78 -14.06 8.98 -2.21
C LYS A 78 -14.99 9.26 -1.03
#